data_AF-A6K7U6-F1
#
_entry.id   AF-A6K7U6-F1
#
_cell.length_a   1.000
_cell.length_b   1.000
_cell.length_c   1.000
_cell.angle_alpha   90.00
_cell.angle_beta   90.00
_cell.angle_gamma   90.00
#
_symmetry.space_group_name_H-M   'P 1'
#
loop_
_entity.id
_entity.type
_entity.pdbx_description
1 polymer ?
#
loop_
_entity_poly.entity_id
_entity_poly.type
_entity_poly.pdbx_seq_one_letter_code
_entity_poly.pdbx_strand_id
1 'polypeptide(L)'
;MEEDADDGIRSGSLCFINDHVGFQGSIKTSPGDFIVTEIDEQGRLVSKATDEPLREFSKTQPEPSNCQVKKPKLNTQTVDLDCENNKEAAKSPGHSPAGRSEGDRVQPAGSDRDSEKENSVRCATSKCEVESVGLLSSLLDESTHTSLDHFARDVKEMWNSSTELTEPSPELSLGRILDKRQRAALHSAVRQTFPFLITVGNNSEVVVKPSLEYKELSHLVSEEEALGFFRYLDAKKENSKFTFQPDPNKDHRKAVHHFLNKKFGNLVETKSFPGQSHSAGNPNTAITVRFREKAHGKRAHPEGKRRRAVYTAFTLQKENLEMFEAIGFLAIQLGVIPSDFSYAGLKDKKAITYQSMVVRKVTPERLKTIEEEIKKKRMNVFNVRSVDDSLRLGQLKGNHFEIIIRNLRNQPNDSANLRERVLEAIENVKNKGFVNYYGPQRFGKGKKIQTDRIGLALLKNEMVKAIKLFLTPEDADDPVNKAKKYFLQTEDAKGTLSLMPEFRVRERALLESLHRFGVTEEGCVQAWSFCPCLDTTFSTRRTK
;
A
#
# COMPACT_ATOMS: atom_id res chain seq x y z
N MET A 1 -17.40 -38.98 41.76
CA MET A 1 -18.19 -39.97 41.01
C MET A 1 -19.02 -39.13 40.06
N GLU A 2 -18.42 -38.87 38.90
CA GLU A 2 -18.82 -39.49 37.62
C GLU A 2 -20.09 -38.78 37.12
N GLU A 3 -20.13 -38.07 36.00
CA GLU A 3 -19.48 -38.27 34.71
C GLU A 3 -19.35 -36.90 34.01
N ASP A 4 -18.14 -36.46 33.68
CA ASP A 4 -17.96 -35.46 32.61
C ASP A 4 -17.63 -36.25 31.35
N ALA A 5 -18.56 -36.21 30.41
CA ALA A 5 -18.47 -36.87 29.12
C ALA A 5 -17.22 -36.41 28.37
N ASP A 6 -16.26 -37.33 28.25
CA ASP A 6 -15.15 -37.29 27.30
C ASP A 6 -15.73 -37.39 25.88
N ASP A 7 -16.12 -36.26 25.32
CA ASP A 7 -16.53 -36.17 23.92
C ASP A 7 -15.27 -36.22 23.05
N GLY A 8 -14.73 -37.43 22.97
CA GLY A 8 -13.63 -37.84 22.14
C GLY A 8 -14.00 -37.74 20.66
N ILE A 9 -14.09 -36.51 20.14
CA ILE A 9 -13.98 -36.28 18.71
C ILE A 9 -12.50 -36.50 18.35
N ARG A 10 -12.13 -37.78 18.20
CA ARG A 10 -11.06 -38.18 17.28
C ARG A 10 -11.51 -37.75 15.90
N SER A 11 -11.31 -36.48 15.56
CA SER A 11 -11.15 -36.04 14.19
C SER A 11 -9.92 -36.77 13.67
N GLY A 12 -10.13 -37.99 13.18
CA GLY A 12 -9.16 -38.70 12.38
C GLY A 12 -8.98 -37.87 11.12
N SER A 13 -8.08 -36.88 11.17
CA SER A 13 -7.61 -36.20 9.98
C SER A 13 -7.18 -37.30 9.03
N LEU A 14 -7.95 -37.48 7.96
CA LEU A 14 -7.63 -38.36 6.85
C LEU A 14 -6.32 -37.83 6.27
N CYS A 15 -5.20 -38.33 6.78
CA CYS A 15 -3.90 -38.04 6.21
C CYS A 15 -3.78 -38.92 4.97
N PHE A 16 -3.52 -38.29 3.83
CA PHE A 16 -3.16 -39.05 2.66
C PHE A 16 -1.75 -39.59 2.89
N ILE A 17 -1.67 -40.88 3.19
CA ILE A 17 -0.42 -41.63 3.24
C ILE A 17 -0.33 -42.36 1.91
N ASN A 18 0.70 -42.06 1.12
CA ASN A 18 1.01 -42.83 -0.08
C ASN A 18 1.31 -44.29 0.32
N ASP A 19 0.93 -45.26 -0.51
CA ASP A 19 1.16 -46.71 -0.27
C ASP A 19 2.65 -47.08 -0.23
N HIS A 20 3.53 -46.16 -0.59
CA HIS A 20 4.97 -46.30 -0.52
C HIS A 20 5.48 -46.33 0.94
N VAL A 21 6.12 -47.44 1.35
CA VAL A 21 6.67 -47.69 2.70
C VAL A 21 7.59 -46.55 3.20
N GLY A 22 8.33 -45.93 2.28
CA GLY A 22 9.18 -44.77 2.56
C GLY A 22 10.54 -45.13 3.14
N PHE A 23 11.31 -44.09 3.46
CA PHE A 23 12.63 -44.20 4.08
C PHE A 23 12.82 -43.06 5.08
N GLN A 24 13.78 -43.22 5.98
CA GLN A 24 14.16 -42.20 6.96
C GLN A 24 15.45 -41.51 6.54
N GLY A 25 15.57 -40.23 6.86
CA GLY A 25 16.76 -39.43 6.58
C GLY A 25 16.73 -38.12 7.35
N SER A 26 17.88 -37.46 7.40
CA SER A 26 18.06 -36.16 8.03
C SER A 26 18.24 -35.08 6.96
N ILE A 27 17.42 -34.03 7.03
CA ILE A 27 17.51 -32.84 6.17
C ILE A 27 18.04 -31.67 7.01
N LYS A 28 18.74 -30.72 6.36
CA LYS A 28 19.29 -29.52 7.02
C LYS A 28 20.25 -29.90 8.17
N THR A 29 21.11 -30.90 8.00
CA THR A 29 22.17 -31.20 8.99
C THR A 29 23.21 -30.09 8.99
N SER A 30 23.63 -29.65 7.80
CA SER A 30 24.42 -28.44 7.55
C SER A 30 23.61 -27.42 6.72
N PRO A 31 23.97 -26.12 6.72
CA PRO A 31 23.36 -25.13 5.82
C PRO A 31 23.53 -25.47 4.33
N GLY A 32 24.66 -26.11 3.97
CA GLY A 32 24.94 -26.53 2.59
C GLY A 32 24.11 -27.72 2.11
N ASP A 33 23.41 -28.42 3.00
CA ASP A 33 22.50 -29.51 2.64
C ASP A 33 21.16 -29.01 2.08
N PHE A 34 20.92 -27.70 2.14
CA PHE A 34 19.67 -27.08 1.72
C PHE A 34 19.96 -25.77 1.01
N ILE A 35 20.08 -25.84 -0.32
CA ILE A 35 20.33 -24.68 -1.16
C ILE A 35 19.01 -24.24 -1.77
N VAL A 36 18.70 -22.95 -1.64
CA VAL A 36 17.48 -22.34 -2.18
C VAL A 36 17.87 -21.24 -3.15
N THR A 37 17.55 -21.41 -4.42
CA THR A 37 17.83 -20.43 -5.46
C THR A 37 16.52 -19.85 -5.97
N GLU A 38 16.36 -18.53 -5.89
CA GLU A 38 15.17 -17.86 -6.41
C GLU A 38 15.06 -17.99 -7.93
N ILE A 39 13.84 -18.18 -8.42
CA ILE A 39 13.50 -18.12 -9.83
C ILE A 39 12.84 -16.75 -10.08
N ASP A 40 13.49 -15.91 -10.89
CA ASP A 40 13.00 -14.57 -11.21
C ASP A 40 11.67 -14.59 -11.99
N GLU A 41 11.06 -13.42 -12.19
CA GLU A 41 9.81 -13.30 -12.96
C GLU A 41 9.95 -13.83 -14.40
N GLN A 42 11.16 -13.82 -14.97
CA GLN A 42 11.44 -14.32 -16.30
C GLN A 42 11.60 -15.86 -16.31
N GLY A 43 11.82 -16.50 -15.16
CA GLY A 43 12.00 -17.95 -15.04
C GLY A 43 13.46 -18.38 -14.94
N ARG A 44 14.38 -17.45 -14.74
CA ARG A 44 15.83 -17.72 -14.64
C ARG A 44 16.24 -17.89 -13.18
N LEU A 45 17.22 -18.73 -12.94
CA LEU A 45 17.83 -18.92 -11.63
C LEU A 45 18.69 -17.72 -11.25
N VAL A 46 18.43 -17.14 -10.08
CA VAL A 46 19.22 -16.06 -9.51
C VAL A 46 20.49 -16.64 -8.89
N SER A 47 21.51 -16.94 -9.70
CA SER A 47 22.74 -17.65 -9.28
C SER A 47 23.98 -16.75 -9.21
N LYS A 48 25.15 -17.32 -8.87
CA LYS A 48 26.40 -16.60 -8.56
C LYS A 48 27.02 -15.79 -9.70
N ALA A 49 26.68 -16.04 -10.96
CA ALA A 49 27.07 -15.20 -12.10
C ALA A 49 26.37 -15.71 -13.36
N THR A 50 25.92 -14.79 -14.21
CA THR A 50 25.87 -15.01 -15.66
C THR A 50 26.83 -14.00 -16.28
N ASP A 51 27.97 -14.45 -16.78
CA ASP A 51 28.84 -13.69 -17.69
C ASP A 51 28.20 -13.59 -19.10
N GLU A 52 26.92 -13.24 -19.17
CA GLU A 52 26.28 -12.84 -20.42
C GLU A 52 25.94 -11.36 -20.33
N PRO A 53 26.39 -10.53 -21.29
CA PRO A 53 26.02 -9.13 -21.35
C PRO A 53 24.51 -9.05 -21.65
N LEU A 54 23.72 -8.79 -20.61
CA LEU A 54 22.31 -8.42 -20.76
C LEU A 54 22.25 -7.11 -21.52
N ARG A 55 21.81 -7.18 -22.78
CA ARG A 55 21.56 -6.02 -23.64
C ARG A 55 20.72 -4.98 -22.91
N GLU A 56 21.11 -3.73 -23.08
CA GLU A 56 20.43 -2.54 -22.60
C GLU A 56 18.93 -2.61 -22.88
N PHE A 57 18.11 -2.59 -21.83
CA PHE A 57 16.69 -2.31 -21.96
C PHE A 57 16.52 -0.80 -22.16
N SER A 58 16.38 -0.38 -23.40
CA SER A 58 15.64 0.84 -23.71
C SER A 58 14.84 0.69 -24.99
N LYS A 59 13.62 1.23 -24.93
CA LYS A 59 12.66 1.51 -26.00
C LYS A 59 11.64 0.42 -26.34
N THR A 60 10.46 0.65 -25.79
CA THR A 60 9.13 0.46 -26.39
C THR A 60 9.15 0.43 -27.91
N GLN A 61 8.56 -0.61 -28.51
CA GLN A 61 8.13 -0.67 -29.91
C GLN A 61 6.95 -1.66 -30.02
N PRO A 62 6.10 -1.55 -31.05
CA PRO A 62 4.64 -1.50 -30.93
C PRO A 62 3.97 -2.83 -31.32
N GLU A 63 2.63 -2.87 -31.20
CA GLU A 63 1.79 -3.99 -31.62
C GLU A 63 2.10 -4.49 -33.04
N PRO A 64 2.05 -5.81 -33.28
CA PRO A 64 2.00 -6.35 -34.63
C PRO A 64 0.56 -6.75 -35.01
N SER A 65 0.01 -6.04 -35.99
CA SER A 65 -1.07 -6.51 -36.85
C SER A 65 -0.57 -7.60 -37.82
N ASN A 66 -1.32 -8.71 -37.90
CA ASN A 66 -1.45 -9.72 -38.96
C ASN A 66 -0.39 -9.80 -40.09
N CYS A 67 0.26 -10.96 -40.26
CA CYS A 67 -0.13 -11.97 -41.26
C CYS A 67 0.85 -13.17 -41.34
N GLN A 68 0.27 -14.37 -41.28
CA GLN A 68 0.57 -15.65 -41.96
C GLN A 68 2.04 -16.09 -42.19
N VAL A 69 2.36 -17.32 -41.75
CA VAL A 69 2.72 -18.47 -42.64
C VAL A 69 2.99 -19.76 -41.81
N LYS A 70 2.19 -20.79 -42.14
CA LYS A 70 2.44 -22.26 -42.20
C LYS A 70 3.14 -22.97 -41.02
N LYS A 71 2.34 -23.73 -40.26
CA LYS A 71 2.78 -24.88 -39.44
C LYS A 71 2.82 -26.17 -40.29
N PRO A 72 3.78 -27.09 -40.08
CA PRO A 72 3.77 -28.42 -40.69
C PRO A 72 2.90 -29.42 -39.90
N LYS A 73 2.43 -30.41 -40.66
CA LYS A 73 1.51 -31.50 -40.32
C LYS A 73 2.05 -32.45 -39.25
N LEU A 74 1.17 -32.98 -38.41
CA LEU A 74 1.21 -34.40 -38.05
C LEU A 74 -0.20 -34.93 -37.74
N ASN A 75 -0.52 -36.03 -38.41
CA ASN A 75 -1.73 -36.86 -38.34
C ASN A 75 -2.11 -37.28 -36.92
N THR A 76 -3.41 -37.32 -36.64
CA THR A 76 -4.05 -38.52 -36.10
C THR A 76 -5.48 -38.62 -36.62
N GLN A 77 -5.86 -39.85 -36.97
CA GLN A 77 -7.13 -40.28 -37.56
C GLN A 77 -8.34 -39.95 -36.67
N THR A 78 -9.43 -39.55 -37.29
CA THR A 78 -10.78 -39.63 -36.72
C THR A 78 -11.64 -40.49 -37.63
N VAL A 79 -12.39 -41.36 -36.96
CA VAL A 79 -13.40 -42.28 -37.47
C VAL A 79 -14.62 -41.46 -37.89
N ASP A 80 -15.20 -41.83 -39.03
CA ASP A 80 -16.41 -41.25 -39.64
C ASP A 80 -17.62 -41.28 -38.71
N LEU A 81 -18.51 -40.29 -38.87
CA LEU A 81 -19.97 -40.45 -38.83
C LEU A 81 -20.64 -39.18 -39.41
N ASP A 82 -21.48 -39.41 -40.42
CA ASP A 82 -22.26 -38.47 -41.20
C ASP A 82 -23.26 -37.64 -40.38
N CYS A 83 -23.55 -36.40 -40.83
CA CYS A 83 -24.93 -36.01 -41.13
C CYS A 83 -24.99 -34.71 -41.95
N GLU A 84 -26.00 -34.67 -42.82
CA GLU A 84 -26.21 -33.80 -43.95
C GLU A 84 -26.78 -32.40 -43.62
N ASN A 85 -26.56 -31.49 -44.59
CA ASN A 85 -27.49 -30.46 -45.10
C ASN A 85 -28.33 -29.60 -44.12
N ASN A 86 -28.15 -28.28 -44.20
CA ASN A 86 -29.07 -27.47 -45.01
C ASN A 86 -28.62 -26.01 -45.19
N LYS A 87 -28.96 -25.52 -46.38
CA LYS A 87 -28.88 -24.15 -46.92
C LYS A 87 -29.76 -23.21 -46.07
N GLU A 88 -29.53 -21.90 -46.02
CA GLU A 88 -29.99 -20.97 -47.07
C GLU A 88 -29.49 -19.54 -46.84
N ALA A 89 -29.40 -18.81 -47.94
CA ALA A 89 -28.90 -17.45 -48.08
C ALA A 89 -30.04 -16.45 -48.36
N ALA A 90 -29.90 -15.20 -47.92
CA ALA A 90 -30.43 -14.00 -48.58
C ALA A 90 -29.81 -12.75 -47.91
N LYS A 91 -28.92 -12.01 -48.58
CA LYS A 91 -29.17 -10.81 -49.42
C LYS A 91 -29.69 -9.58 -48.65
N SER A 92 -28.77 -8.65 -48.32
CA SER A 92 -28.60 -7.22 -48.74
C SER A 92 -29.85 -6.37 -49.12
N PRO A 93 -29.79 -5.04 -49.43
CA PRO A 93 -28.68 -4.06 -49.51
C PRO A 93 -29.00 -2.59 -49.04
N GLY A 94 -28.00 -1.70 -49.17
CA GLY A 94 -28.18 -0.27 -49.55
C GLY A 94 -28.29 0.72 -48.38
N HIS A 95 -27.78 1.95 -48.41
CA HIS A 95 -27.23 2.80 -49.48
C HIS A 95 -26.35 3.91 -48.84
N SER A 96 -25.36 4.37 -49.60
CA SER A 96 -24.42 5.50 -49.39
C SER A 96 -25.12 6.89 -49.55
N PRO A 97 -24.45 8.05 -49.84
CA PRO A 97 -23.03 8.47 -49.79
C PRO A 97 -22.79 9.97 -49.35
N ALA A 98 -21.52 10.41 -49.49
CA ALA A 98 -21.02 11.76 -49.86
C ALA A 98 -20.80 12.80 -48.74
N GLY A 99 -19.76 13.66 -48.74
CA GLY A 99 -18.61 13.95 -49.63
C GLY A 99 -17.57 14.82 -48.86
N ARG A 100 -16.25 14.60 -49.00
CA ARG A 100 -15.25 15.32 -49.84
C ARG A 100 -15.09 16.85 -49.64
N SER A 101 -13.92 17.28 -49.10
CA SER A 101 -12.86 18.13 -49.72
C SER A 101 -11.73 18.34 -48.68
N GLU A 102 -10.45 17.95 -48.89
CA GLU A 102 -9.35 18.66 -49.63
C GLU A 102 -9.24 20.16 -49.29
N GLY A 103 -8.12 20.82 -49.01
CA GLY A 103 -6.67 20.58 -48.83
C GLY A 103 -6.19 21.70 -47.86
N ASP A 104 -4.95 22.06 -47.58
CA ASP A 104 -3.65 21.87 -48.21
C ASP A 104 -2.56 22.31 -47.19
N ARG A 105 -1.31 21.96 -47.48
CA ARG A 105 -0.08 22.12 -46.68
C ARG A 105 0.32 23.57 -46.38
N VAL A 106 1.22 23.76 -45.41
CA VAL A 106 2.59 24.34 -45.56
C VAL A 106 3.26 24.55 -44.17
N GLN A 107 4.46 24.02 -43.99
CA GLN A 107 5.47 24.47 -43.00
C GLN A 107 6.40 25.49 -43.69
N PRO A 108 7.10 26.38 -42.95
CA PRO A 108 8.52 26.09 -42.71
C PRO A 108 9.08 26.55 -41.35
N ALA A 109 10.37 26.26 -41.19
CA ALA A 109 11.21 26.18 -40.01
C ALA A 109 11.67 27.50 -39.36
N GLY A 110 11.98 27.40 -38.05
CA GLY A 110 13.30 27.72 -37.47
C GLY A 110 13.64 29.16 -37.07
N SER A 111 13.77 29.42 -35.76
CA SER A 111 14.98 30.02 -35.14
C SER A 111 14.80 30.23 -33.63
N ASP A 112 15.84 29.89 -32.88
CA ASP A 112 16.02 30.04 -31.43
C ASP A 112 15.78 31.46 -30.87
N ARG A 113 15.28 31.53 -29.62
CA ARG A 113 15.80 32.42 -28.55
C ARG A 113 15.09 32.15 -27.22
N ASP A 114 15.92 31.93 -26.21
CA ASP A 114 15.59 31.85 -24.78
C ASP A 114 14.74 33.03 -24.29
N SER A 115 13.67 32.75 -23.55
CA SER A 115 13.17 33.64 -22.49
C SER A 115 12.22 32.88 -21.56
N GLU A 116 12.66 32.72 -20.31
CA GLU A 116 11.84 32.25 -19.20
C GLU A 116 10.69 33.23 -18.97
N LYS A 117 9.44 32.77 -19.08
CA LYS A 117 8.25 33.53 -18.67
C LYS A 117 7.64 32.94 -17.41
N GLU A 118 7.71 33.71 -16.33
CA GLU A 118 6.93 33.55 -15.12
C GLU A 118 5.43 33.69 -15.44
N ASN A 119 4.65 32.63 -15.25
CA ASN A 119 3.18 32.71 -15.28
C ASN A 119 2.65 33.22 -13.94
N SER A 120 2.61 34.54 -13.78
CA SER A 120 1.75 35.21 -12.80
C SER A 120 0.33 35.27 -13.37
N VAL A 121 -0.59 34.48 -12.81
CA VAL A 121 -2.01 34.54 -13.19
C VAL A 121 -2.60 35.82 -12.61
N ARG A 122 -2.64 36.88 -13.43
CA ARG A 122 -3.55 38.01 -13.21
C ARG A 122 -4.96 37.59 -13.60
N CYS A 123 -5.92 38.05 -12.80
CA CYS A 123 -7.34 37.76 -12.88
C CYS A 123 -7.89 37.92 -14.31
N ALA A 124 -8.35 36.82 -14.91
CA ALA A 124 -9.27 36.81 -16.02
C ALA A 124 -10.55 36.10 -15.55
N THR A 125 -11.42 36.86 -14.91
CA THR A 125 -12.84 36.54 -14.71
C THR A 125 -13.48 36.36 -16.09
N SER A 126 -13.81 35.12 -16.47
CA SER A 126 -14.87 34.79 -17.46
C SER A 126 -14.87 33.32 -17.95
N LYS A 127 -13.84 32.51 -17.69
CA LYS A 127 -13.83 31.10 -18.19
C LYS A 127 -14.15 30.01 -17.16
N CYS A 128 -14.16 30.31 -15.86
CA CYS A 128 -14.35 29.30 -14.81
C CYS A 128 -15.80 29.17 -14.32
N GLU A 129 -16.67 30.15 -14.60
CA GLU A 129 -18.04 30.17 -14.06
C GLU A 129 -18.98 29.19 -14.80
N VAL A 130 -18.72 28.91 -16.08
CA VAL A 130 -19.64 28.13 -16.92
C VAL A 130 -19.56 26.61 -16.66
N GLU A 131 -18.42 26.08 -16.22
CA GLU A 131 -18.26 24.63 -15.98
C GLU A 131 -18.78 24.15 -14.60
N SER A 132 -18.76 25.01 -13.58
CA SER A 132 -19.21 24.64 -12.22
C SER A 132 -20.73 24.48 -12.10
N VAL A 133 -21.48 25.38 -12.76
CA VAL A 133 -22.96 25.41 -12.73
C VAL A 133 -23.56 24.18 -13.43
N GLY A 134 -22.87 23.62 -14.43
CA GLY A 134 -23.29 22.39 -15.13
C GLY A 134 -23.13 21.11 -14.31
N LEU A 135 -22.25 21.09 -13.31
CA LEU A 135 -22.02 19.89 -12.49
C LEU A 135 -23.09 19.71 -11.41
N LEU A 136 -23.56 20.78 -10.76
CA LEU A 136 -24.62 20.70 -9.76
C LEU A 136 -25.96 20.27 -10.36
N SER A 137 -26.32 20.82 -11.52
CA SER A 137 -27.54 20.48 -12.25
C SER A 137 -27.58 19.02 -12.75
N SER A 138 -26.41 18.37 -12.88
CA SER A 138 -26.32 16.93 -13.21
C SER A 138 -26.40 16.01 -11.99
N LEU A 139 -26.19 16.54 -10.78
CA LEU A 139 -26.06 15.77 -9.53
C LEU A 139 -27.27 15.89 -8.59
N LEU A 140 -28.06 16.95 -8.73
CA LEU A 140 -29.25 17.23 -7.94
C LEU A 140 -30.47 17.32 -8.86
N ASP A 141 -31.63 16.91 -8.35
CA ASP A 141 -32.92 17.15 -8.99
C ASP A 141 -33.28 18.64 -8.97
N GLU A 142 -34.13 19.08 -9.90
CA GLU A 142 -34.49 20.48 -10.09
C GLU A 142 -35.12 21.11 -8.83
N SER A 143 -35.88 20.31 -8.05
CA SER A 143 -36.44 20.74 -6.76
C SER A 143 -35.37 20.99 -5.70
N THR A 144 -34.42 20.05 -5.49
CA THR A 144 -33.36 20.24 -4.48
C THR A 144 -32.35 21.32 -4.87
N HIS A 145 -32.07 21.50 -6.17
CA HIS A 145 -31.26 22.63 -6.65
C HIS A 145 -31.91 23.97 -6.31
N THR A 146 -33.22 24.10 -6.59
CA THR A 146 -33.98 25.33 -6.27
C THR A 146 -34.02 25.59 -4.76
N SER A 147 -34.20 24.55 -3.95
CA SER A 147 -34.13 24.66 -2.48
C SER A 147 -32.74 25.09 -1.99
N LEU A 148 -31.67 24.58 -2.60
CA LEU A 148 -30.30 24.97 -2.27
C LEU A 148 -30.03 26.44 -2.65
N ASP A 149 -30.50 26.91 -3.80
CA ASP A 149 -30.39 28.31 -4.23
C ASP A 149 -31.18 29.26 -3.31
N HIS A 150 -32.37 28.85 -2.87
CA HIS A 150 -33.16 29.62 -1.90
C HIS A 150 -32.44 29.70 -0.56
N PHE A 151 -31.99 28.56 -0.04
CA PHE A 151 -31.24 28.49 1.20
C PHE A 151 -29.95 29.33 1.17
N ALA A 152 -29.23 29.31 0.04
CA ALA A 152 -28.04 30.12 -0.15
C ALA A 152 -28.34 31.63 -0.10
N ARG A 153 -29.47 32.07 -0.67
CA ARG A 153 -29.94 33.46 -0.57
C ARG A 153 -30.34 33.83 0.85
N ASP A 154 -31.10 32.98 1.53
CA ASP A 154 -31.53 33.21 2.92
C ASP A 154 -30.34 33.35 3.87
N VAL A 155 -29.32 32.48 3.72
CA VAL A 155 -28.09 32.56 4.52
C VAL A 155 -27.34 33.87 4.25
N LYS A 156 -27.31 34.33 3.00
CA LYS A 156 -26.64 35.58 2.61
C LYS A 156 -27.38 36.81 3.16
N GLU A 157 -28.72 36.82 3.09
CA GLU A 157 -29.55 37.88 3.68
C GLU A 157 -29.43 37.91 5.20
N MET A 158 -29.41 36.75 5.86
CA MET A 158 -29.20 36.62 7.31
C MET A 158 -27.84 37.18 7.75
N TRP A 159 -26.78 36.95 6.97
CA TRP A 159 -25.46 37.49 7.30
C TRP A 159 -25.31 38.99 7.04
N ASN A 160 -26.07 39.55 6.10
CA ASN A 160 -26.07 40.98 5.81
C ASN A 160 -26.93 41.81 6.78
N SER A 161 -27.90 41.19 7.45
CA SER A 161 -28.89 41.88 8.30
C SER A 161 -28.49 42.04 9.79
N SER A 162 -27.27 41.63 10.19
CA SER A 162 -26.71 41.83 11.55
C SER A 162 -27.72 41.63 12.71
N THR A 163 -28.54 40.59 12.65
CA THR A 163 -29.39 40.19 13.78
C THR A 163 -28.81 38.92 14.39
N GLU A 164 -28.22 39.01 15.58
CA GLU A 164 -27.87 37.83 16.37
C GLU A 164 -29.15 37.08 16.71
N LEU A 165 -29.37 35.93 16.07
CA LEU A 165 -30.43 35.00 16.45
C LEU A 165 -29.83 33.82 17.21
N THR A 166 -30.28 33.70 18.44
CA THR A 166 -30.07 32.63 19.42
C THR A 166 -30.84 31.36 19.01
N GLU A 167 -30.72 30.92 17.76
CA GLU A 167 -31.41 29.73 17.23
C GLU A 167 -30.41 28.76 16.57
N PRO A 168 -30.73 27.45 16.50
CA PRO A 168 -29.86 26.47 15.86
C PRO A 168 -29.54 26.89 14.42
N SER A 169 -28.27 26.84 14.04
CA SER A 169 -27.78 27.19 12.70
C SER A 169 -28.64 26.50 11.64
N PRO A 170 -29.14 27.21 10.63
CA PRO A 170 -30.07 26.63 9.65
C PRO A 170 -29.37 25.48 8.88
N GLU A 171 -30.09 24.37 8.70
CA GLU A 171 -29.58 23.16 8.04
C GLU A 171 -30.53 22.74 6.92
N LEU A 172 -29.98 22.46 5.73
CA LEU A 172 -30.74 21.92 4.60
C LEU A 172 -30.26 20.50 4.30
N SER A 173 -31.17 19.53 4.22
CA SER A 173 -30.82 18.19 3.75
C SER A 173 -30.91 18.10 2.22
N LEU A 174 -29.86 17.57 1.60
CA LEU A 174 -29.81 17.21 0.17
C LEU A 174 -30.15 15.72 -0.07
N GLY A 175 -30.60 15.00 0.97
CA GLY A 175 -31.01 13.61 0.87
C GLY A 175 -29.87 12.58 0.96
N ARG A 176 -30.23 11.31 0.73
CA ARG A 176 -29.32 10.15 0.91
C ARG A 176 -28.53 9.83 -0.35
N ILE A 177 -27.21 9.85 -0.25
CA ILE A 177 -26.29 9.53 -1.36
C ILE A 177 -25.38 8.37 -0.96
N LEU A 178 -25.74 7.18 -1.43
CA LEU A 178 -25.06 5.92 -1.11
C LEU A 178 -23.69 5.83 -1.80
N ASP A 179 -23.58 6.32 -3.05
CA ASP A 179 -22.31 6.28 -3.78
C ASP A 179 -21.31 7.31 -3.24
N LYS A 180 -20.10 6.83 -2.92
CA LYS A 180 -19.02 7.64 -2.36
C LYS A 180 -18.45 8.62 -3.40
N ARG A 181 -18.42 8.25 -4.69
CA ARG A 181 -17.88 9.13 -5.73
C ARG A 181 -18.82 10.29 -6.01
N GLN A 182 -20.11 10.01 -6.20
CA GLN A 182 -21.15 11.04 -6.35
C GLN A 182 -21.21 11.97 -5.14
N ARG A 183 -21.16 11.43 -3.92
CA ARG A 183 -21.13 12.24 -2.70
C ARG A 183 -19.92 13.17 -2.64
N ALA A 184 -18.72 12.68 -2.99
CA ALA A 184 -17.53 13.52 -3.04
C ALA A 184 -17.62 14.62 -4.13
N ALA A 185 -18.19 14.29 -5.29
CA ALA A 185 -18.45 15.26 -6.35
C ALA A 185 -19.46 16.32 -5.89
N LEU A 186 -20.55 15.93 -5.22
CA LEU A 186 -21.53 16.85 -4.65
C LEU A 186 -20.92 17.77 -3.59
N HIS A 187 -20.14 17.21 -2.65
CA HIS A 187 -19.44 18.00 -1.64
C HIS A 187 -18.58 19.11 -2.28
N SER A 188 -17.86 18.79 -3.37
CA SER A 188 -17.03 19.76 -4.07
C SER A 188 -17.85 20.74 -4.91
N ALA A 189 -18.90 20.28 -5.60
CA ALA A 189 -19.74 21.11 -6.45
C ALA A 189 -20.49 22.19 -5.64
N VAL A 190 -20.99 21.83 -4.45
CA VAL A 190 -21.63 22.80 -3.54
C VAL A 190 -20.62 23.84 -3.05
N ARG A 191 -19.39 23.43 -2.70
CA ARG A 191 -18.35 24.36 -2.20
C ARG A 191 -17.77 25.28 -3.28
N GLN A 192 -17.75 24.83 -4.53
CA GLN A 192 -17.34 25.68 -5.66
C GLN A 192 -18.40 26.72 -6.01
N THR A 193 -19.67 26.34 -5.94
CA THR A 193 -20.80 27.21 -6.30
C THR A 193 -21.21 28.14 -5.15
N PHE A 194 -21.17 27.64 -3.92
CA PHE A 194 -21.45 28.39 -2.69
C PHE A 194 -20.30 28.23 -1.67
N PRO A 195 -19.20 28.98 -1.81
CA PRO A 195 -18.03 28.85 -0.92
C PRO A 195 -18.31 29.17 0.56
N PHE A 196 -19.42 29.87 0.83
CA PHE A 196 -19.91 30.17 2.17
C PHE A 196 -20.76 29.06 2.80
N LEU A 197 -21.01 27.96 2.08
CA LEU A 197 -21.72 26.79 2.57
C LEU A 197 -20.77 25.60 2.70
N ILE A 198 -21.01 24.77 3.71
CA ILE A 198 -20.32 23.49 3.93
C ILE A 198 -21.31 22.35 3.92
N THR A 199 -20.89 21.23 3.37
CA THR A 199 -21.65 19.98 3.34
C THR A 199 -21.07 18.99 4.34
N VAL A 200 -21.91 18.41 5.19
CA VAL A 200 -21.57 17.43 6.24
C VAL A 200 -22.35 16.15 5.99
N GLY A 201 -21.67 15.00 6.05
CA GLY A 201 -22.32 13.69 5.94
C GLY A 201 -22.76 13.18 7.31
N ASN A 202 -24.06 12.94 7.51
CA ASN A 202 -24.62 12.28 8.70
C ASN A 202 -25.42 11.05 8.26
N ASN A 203 -25.05 9.84 8.72
CA ASN A 203 -25.80 8.60 8.44
C ASN A 203 -26.21 8.36 6.97
N SER A 204 -25.31 8.68 6.02
CA SER A 204 -25.52 8.59 4.55
C SER A 204 -26.40 9.68 3.92
N GLU A 205 -26.80 10.67 4.69
CA GLU A 205 -27.46 11.90 4.25
C GLU A 205 -26.47 13.06 4.18
N VAL A 206 -26.59 13.91 3.15
CA VAL A 206 -25.74 15.09 2.98
C VAL A 206 -26.50 16.32 3.43
N VAL A 207 -26.01 16.99 4.48
CA VAL A 207 -26.62 18.20 5.03
C VAL A 207 -25.74 19.41 4.72
N VAL A 208 -26.34 20.51 4.29
CA VAL A 208 -25.70 21.78 4.00
C VAL A 208 -25.89 22.72 5.18
N LYS A 209 -24.81 23.35 5.63
CA LYS A 209 -24.79 24.33 6.72
C LYS A 209 -23.96 25.56 6.33
N PRO A 210 -24.19 26.73 6.94
CA PRO A 210 -23.32 27.90 6.73
C PRO A 210 -21.89 27.65 7.25
N SER A 211 -20.88 28.13 6.51
CA SER A 211 -19.47 28.05 6.93
C SER A 211 -19.13 29.18 7.90
N LEU A 212 -18.83 28.81 9.15
CA LEU A 212 -18.38 29.76 10.16
C LEU A 212 -16.98 30.32 9.82
N GLU A 213 -16.13 29.51 9.20
CA GLU A 213 -14.79 29.92 8.76
C GLU A 213 -14.86 30.96 7.63
N TYR A 214 -15.81 30.85 6.71
CA TYR A 214 -16.03 31.86 5.69
C TYR A 214 -16.45 33.19 6.31
N LYS A 215 -17.41 33.16 7.25
CA LYS A 215 -17.89 34.36 7.95
C LYS A 215 -16.76 35.07 8.71
N GLU A 216 -15.95 34.32 9.46
CA GLU A 216 -14.79 34.87 10.17
C GLU A 216 -13.76 35.50 9.20
N LEU A 217 -13.53 34.91 8.03
CA LEU A 217 -12.61 35.46 7.02
C LEU A 217 -13.19 36.70 6.33
N SER A 218 -14.49 36.74 6.03
CA SER A 218 -15.15 37.90 5.41
C SER A 218 -15.16 39.16 6.30
N HIS A 219 -14.96 39.01 7.60
CA HIS A 219 -14.75 40.16 8.50
C HIS A 219 -13.31 40.71 8.44
N LEU A 220 -12.37 39.94 7.90
CA LEU A 220 -10.95 40.30 7.81
C LEU A 220 -10.53 40.73 6.40
N VAL A 221 -11.11 40.17 5.35
CA VAL A 221 -10.77 40.50 3.94
C VAL A 221 -12.04 40.79 3.14
N SER A 222 -11.90 41.34 1.94
CA SER A 222 -13.07 41.58 1.08
C SER A 222 -13.81 40.28 0.73
N GLU A 223 -15.12 40.38 0.46
CA GLU A 223 -15.94 39.21 0.11
C GLU A 223 -15.38 38.48 -1.12
N GLU A 224 -14.87 39.21 -2.11
CA GLU A 224 -14.25 38.67 -3.31
C GLU A 224 -12.98 37.85 -3.00
N GLU A 225 -12.16 38.30 -2.05
CA GLU A 225 -10.95 37.59 -1.62
C GLU A 225 -11.28 36.34 -0.82
N ALA A 226 -12.28 36.40 0.05
CA ALA A 226 -12.76 35.24 0.78
C ALA A 226 -13.30 34.17 -0.19
N LEU A 227 -14.16 34.55 -1.14
CA LEU A 227 -14.67 33.66 -2.19
C LEU A 227 -13.53 33.04 -3.00
N GLY A 228 -12.57 33.86 -3.43
CA GLY A 228 -11.40 33.42 -4.18
C GLY A 228 -10.57 32.39 -3.42
N PHE A 229 -10.33 32.63 -2.13
CA PHE A 229 -9.53 31.75 -1.29
C PHE A 229 -10.18 30.38 -1.07
N PHE A 230 -11.49 30.34 -0.76
CA PHE A 230 -12.19 29.08 -0.54
C PHE A 230 -12.34 28.26 -1.82
N ARG A 231 -12.57 28.93 -2.97
CA ARG A 231 -12.51 28.25 -4.28
C ARG A 231 -11.14 27.66 -4.56
N TYR A 232 -10.07 28.37 -4.24
CA TYR A 232 -8.70 27.88 -4.33
C TYR A 232 -8.47 26.64 -3.44
N LEU A 233 -8.93 26.69 -2.18
CA LEU A 233 -8.81 25.56 -1.24
C LEU A 233 -9.49 24.30 -1.79
N ASP A 234 -10.66 24.43 -2.40
CA ASP A 234 -11.45 23.30 -2.85
C ASP A 234 -10.99 22.78 -4.22
N ALA A 235 -10.44 23.65 -5.08
CA ALA A 235 -9.88 23.25 -6.39
C ALA A 235 -8.64 22.35 -6.29
N LYS A 236 -7.90 22.39 -5.16
CA LYS A 236 -6.75 21.52 -4.85
C LYS A 236 -5.74 21.33 -5.98
N LYS A 237 -5.49 22.37 -6.78
CA LYS A 237 -4.53 22.30 -7.89
C LYS A 237 -3.10 22.24 -7.33
N GLU A 238 -2.35 21.19 -7.67
CA GLU A 238 -0.95 21.04 -7.25
C GLU A 238 -0.11 22.23 -7.73
N ASN A 239 0.78 22.74 -6.87
CA ASN A 239 1.66 23.89 -7.11
C ASN A 239 0.97 25.23 -7.41
N SER A 240 -0.34 25.33 -7.21
CA SER A 240 -1.05 26.61 -7.30
C SER A 240 -0.78 27.49 -6.08
N LYS A 241 -0.93 28.81 -6.26
CA LYS A 241 -0.77 29.84 -5.23
C LYS A 241 -1.98 30.75 -5.27
N PHE A 242 -2.44 31.20 -4.11
CA PHE A 242 -3.47 32.23 -3.99
C PHE A 242 -2.84 33.46 -3.35
N THR A 243 -3.05 34.64 -3.93
CA THR A 243 -2.48 35.89 -3.40
C THR A 243 -3.62 36.84 -3.09
N PHE A 244 -3.73 37.23 -1.82
CA PHE A 244 -4.62 38.30 -1.36
C PHE A 244 -4.18 39.64 -1.94
N GLN A 245 -5.09 40.61 -1.98
CA GLN A 245 -4.77 41.97 -2.38
C GLN A 245 -3.66 42.52 -1.46
N PRO A 246 -2.74 43.29 -2.04
CA PRO A 246 -1.65 43.85 -1.26
C PRO A 246 -2.18 44.87 -0.26
N ASP A 247 -1.77 44.69 1.00
CA ASP A 247 -2.25 45.45 2.14
C ASP A 247 -1.06 46.20 2.78
N PRO A 248 -1.11 47.53 2.94
CA PRO A 248 -0.05 48.29 3.60
C PRO A 248 0.00 48.10 5.12
N ASN A 249 -1.11 47.72 5.79
CA ASN A 249 -1.20 47.61 7.24
C ASN A 249 -0.61 46.31 7.79
N LYS A 250 0.47 46.42 8.58
CA LYS A 250 1.18 45.26 9.15
C LYS A 250 0.33 44.46 10.14
N ASP A 251 -0.49 45.12 10.95
CA ASP A 251 -1.29 44.48 11.99
C ASP A 251 -2.48 43.74 11.38
N HIS A 252 -3.08 44.33 10.34
CA HIS A 252 -4.10 43.66 9.53
C HIS A 252 -3.54 42.41 8.84
N ARG A 253 -2.39 42.52 8.15
CA ARG A 253 -1.73 41.34 7.56
C ARG A 253 -1.44 40.25 8.58
N LYS A 254 -1.03 40.63 9.80
CA LYS A 254 -0.77 39.69 10.90
C LYS A 254 -2.05 38.99 11.37
N ALA A 255 -3.18 39.69 11.43
CA ALA A 255 -4.49 39.12 11.77
C ALA A 255 -4.93 38.08 10.73
N VAL A 256 -4.82 38.39 9.44
CA VAL A 256 -5.13 37.44 8.35
C VAL A 256 -4.19 36.22 8.40
N HIS A 257 -2.89 36.42 8.57
CA HIS A 257 -1.92 35.34 8.76
C HIS A 257 -2.25 34.46 9.97
N HIS A 258 -2.64 35.07 11.09
CA HIS A 258 -3.00 34.35 12.30
C HIS A 258 -4.26 33.50 12.10
N PHE A 259 -5.29 34.08 11.50
CA PHE A 259 -6.53 33.36 11.16
C PHE A 259 -6.26 32.15 10.27
N LEU A 260 -5.54 32.35 9.15
CA LEU A 260 -5.24 31.30 8.18
C LEU A 260 -4.39 30.18 8.80
N ASN A 261 -3.39 30.51 9.62
CA ASN A 261 -2.60 29.50 10.32
C ASN A 261 -3.39 28.76 11.39
N LYS A 262 -4.26 29.45 12.13
CA LYS A 262 -5.08 28.85 13.21
C LYS A 262 -6.09 27.84 12.66
N LYS A 263 -6.78 28.18 11.55
CA LYS A 263 -7.85 27.33 10.99
C LYS A 263 -7.33 26.36 9.91
N PHE A 264 -6.32 26.77 9.13
CA PHE A 264 -5.85 26.02 7.95
C PHE A 264 -4.34 25.69 7.94
N GLY A 265 -3.58 25.96 9.01
CA GLY A 265 -2.11 25.79 9.05
C GLY A 265 -1.60 24.34 8.87
N ASN A 266 -2.49 23.36 8.98
CA ASN A 266 -2.18 21.96 8.66
C ASN A 266 -2.23 21.67 7.15
N LEU A 267 -2.93 22.50 6.38
CA LEU A 267 -3.20 22.31 4.95
C LEU A 267 -2.44 23.32 4.08
N VAL A 268 -2.35 24.57 4.52
CA VAL A 268 -1.73 25.65 3.76
C VAL A 268 -0.68 26.36 4.60
N GLU A 269 0.26 26.99 3.91
CA GLU A 269 1.21 27.92 4.52
C GLU A 269 1.08 29.29 3.86
N THR A 270 1.27 30.32 4.67
CA THR A 270 1.08 31.71 4.26
C THR A 270 2.41 32.45 4.32
N LYS A 271 2.77 33.18 3.28
CA LYS A 271 3.97 34.03 3.23
C LYS A 271 3.63 35.41 2.67
N SER A 272 4.17 36.46 3.27
CA SER A 272 4.04 37.83 2.78
C SER A 272 5.16 38.13 1.78
N PHE A 273 4.82 38.63 0.59
CA PHE A 273 5.79 39.07 -0.42
C PHE A 273 5.54 40.54 -0.80
N PRO A 274 6.58 41.36 -1.03
CA PRO A 274 6.42 42.71 -1.55
C PRO A 274 5.88 42.66 -2.98
N GLY A 275 4.85 43.45 -3.27
CA GLY A 275 4.20 43.53 -4.58
C GLY A 275 5.12 44.11 -5.66
N GLN A 276 4.99 43.59 -6.88
CA GLN A 276 5.83 43.90 -8.05
C GLN A 276 5.52 45.27 -8.72
N SER A 277 4.92 46.22 -8.01
CA SER A 277 4.61 47.55 -8.55
C SER A 277 5.71 48.56 -8.21
N HIS A 278 6.51 48.94 -9.20
CA HIS A 278 7.43 50.07 -9.13
C HIS A 278 6.64 51.39 -9.07
N SER A 279 6.23 51.80 -7.88
CA SER A 279 5.76 53.16 -7.62
C SER A 279 6.23 53.56 -6.22
N ALA A 280 7.10 54.56 -6.17
CA ALA A 280 7.79 55.00 -4.97
C ALA A 280 6.79 55.47 -3.90
N GLY A 281 6.82 54.86 -2.71
CA GLY A 281 6.19 55.42 -1.52
C GLY A 281 5.59 54.45 -0.51
N ASN A 282 5.19 53.22 -0.89
CA ASN A 282 4.67 52.24 0.07
C ASN A 282 4.93 50.80 -0.39
N PRO A 283 5.60 49.94 0.41
CA PRO A 283 5.82 48.54 0.06
C PRO A 283 4.51 47.76 0.18
N ASN A 284 3.76 47.73 -0.91
CA ASN A 284 2.46 47.08 -0.99
C ASN A 284 2.65 45.56 -0.87
N THR A 285 2.52 45.01 0.34
CA THR A 285 2.89 43.62 0.64
C THR A 285 1.65 42.73 0.56
N ALA A 286 1.70 41.68 -0.25
CA ALA A 286 0.60 40.74 -0.44
C ALA A 286 0.83 39.43 0.32
N ILE A 287 -0.22 38.90 0.92
CA ILE A 287 -0.20 37.57 1.54
C ILE A 287 -0.41 36.53 0.44
N THR A 288 0.55 35.64 0.25
CA THR A 288 0.44 34.50 -0.65
C THR A 288 0.29 33.21 0.14
N VAL A 289 -0.73 32.44 -0.19
CA VAL A 289 -1.04 31.14 0.38
C VAL A 289 -0.66 30.05 -0.62
N ARG A 290 -0.01 29.00 -0.13
CA ARG A 290 0.34 27.80 -0.90
C ARG A 290 -0.04 26.56 -0.11
N PHE A 291 -0.43 25.49 -0.78
CA PHE A 291 -0.64 24.21 -0.12
C PHE A 291 0.67 23.73 0.49
N ARG A 292 0.60 23.24 1.74
CA ARG A 292 1.75 22.66 2.41
C ARG A 292 2.08 21.35 1.70
N GLU A 293 3.32 21.21 1.24
CA GLU A 293 3.80 19.91 0.78
C GLU A 293 3.67 18.92 1.94
N LYS A 294 2.96 17.80 1.71
CA LYS A 294 2.88 16.72 2.70
C LYS A 294 4.30 16.24 2.95
N ALA A 295 4.90 16.71 4.04
CA ALA A 295 6.22 16.34 4.47
C ALA A 295 6.18 14.85 4.87
N HIS A 296 6.43 13.97 3.92
CA HIS A 296 7.10 12.72 4.23
C HIS A 296 8.43 13.11 4.85
N GLY A 297 8.58 12.86 6.15
CA GLY A 297 9.73 13.27 6.92
C GLY A 297 11.03 12.84 6.23
N LYS A 298 11.83 13.84 5.82
CA LYS A 298 13.29 13.92 5.90
C LYS A 298 13.75 15.20 5.19
N ARG A 299 14.56 15.99 5.88
CA ARG A 299 15.19 17.24 5.39
C ARG A 299 15.81 17.01 4.01
N ALA A 300 15.35 17.74 3.00
CA ALA A 300 15.99 17.81 1.69
C ALA A 300 16.83 19.10 1.62
N HIS A 301 18.10 18.95 1.26
CA HIS A 301 18.96 20.06 0.85
C HIS A 301 18.39 20.76 -0.39
N PRO A 302 18.65 22.06 -0.57
CA PRO A 302 18.13 22.80 -1.71
C PRO A 302 18.94 22.52 -2.98
N GLU A 303 18.21 22.61 -4.10
CA GLU A 303 18.63 22.76 -5.49
C GLU A 303 19.01 21.52 -6.35
N GLY A 304 18.35 21.47 -7.52
CA GLY A 304 18.93 20.94 -8.75
C GLY A 304 18.59 19.49 -9.11
N LYS A 305 17.52 19.31 -9.90
CA LYS A 305 16.96 18.05 -10.44
C LYS A 305 16.32 17.18 -9.35
N ARG A 306 15.04 16.79 -9.53
CA ARG A 306 14.52 15.56 -8.90
C ARG A 306 15.41 14.42 -9.39
N ARG A 307 16.53 14.15 -8.70
CA ARG A 307 17.35 12.96 -8.94
C ARG A 307 16.38 11.82 -8.76
N ARG A 308 16.05 11.11 -9.86
CA ARG A 308 15.36 9.83 -9.77
C ARG A 308 16.08 9.03 -8.69
N ALA A 309 15.33 8.50 -7.75
CA ALA A 309 15.92 7.71 -6.68
C ALA A 309 16.73 6.59 -7.33
N VAL A 310 18.02 6.51 -7.01
CA VAL A 310 18.87 5.46 -7.54
C VAL A 310 18.46 4.16 -6.88
N TYR A 311 18.16 3.13 -7.68
CA TYR A 311 17.93 1.78 -7.20
C TYR A 311 19.04 0.89 -7.71
N THR A 312 19.62 0.10 -6.82
CA THR A 312 20.63 -0.91 -7.17
C THR A 312 20.06 -2.29 -6.88
N ALA A 313 19.94 -3.09 -7.94
CA ALA A 313 19.61 -4.50 -7.85
C ALA A 313 20.88 -5.33 -7.66
N PHE A 314 20.76 -6.39 -6.87
CA PHE A 314 21.83 -7.34 -6.63
C PHE A 314 21.27 -8.70 -6.23
N THR A 315 22.08 -9.74 -6.36
CA THR A 315 21.80 -11.07 -5.82
C THR A 315 22.45 -11.18 -4.46
N LEU A 316 21.65 -11.40 -3.42
CA LEU A 316 22.16 -11.72 -2.08
C LEU A 316 22.26 -13.23 -1.94
N GLN A 317 23.47 -13.71 -1.68
CA GLN A 317 23.68 -15.01 -1.07
C GLN A 317 23.86 -14.84 0.44
N LYS A 318 23.15 -15.64 1.23
CA LYS A 318 23.33 -15.72 2.68
C LYS A 318 23.42 -17.18 3.12
N GLU A 319 24.20 -17.43 4.16
CA GLU A 319 24.34 -18.75 4.77
C GLU A 319 23.99 -18.70 6.27
N ASN A 320 23.05 -19.55 6.69
CA ASN A 320 22.63 -19.70 8.09
C ASN A 320 22.23 -18.37 8.78
N LEU A 321 21.67 -17.42 8.02
CA LEU A 321 21.40 -16.06 8.46
C LEU A 321 19.93 -15.68 8.23
N GLU A 322 19.34 -14.98 9.20
CA GLU A 322 17.98 -14.45 9.10
C GLU A 322 17.94 -13.23 8.17
N MET A 323 16.87 -13.07 7.41
CA MET A 323 16.77 -12.01 6.40
C MET A 323 16.80 -10.61 7.02
N PHE A 324 16.08 -10.38 8.12
CA PHE A 324 16.05 -9.07 8.77
C PHE A 324 17.39 -8.74 9.46
N GLU A 325 18.14 -9.75 9.93
CA GLU A 325 19.50 -9.56 10.43
C GLU A 325 20.44 -9.14 9.29
N ALA A 326 20.36 -9.81 8.14
CA ALA A 326 21.11 -9.47 6.93
C ALA A 326 20.82 -8.04 6.47
N ILE A 327 19.54 -7.67 6.35
CA ILE A 327 19.11 -6.31 5.98
C ILE A 327 19.59 -5.28 7.00
N GLY A 328 19.46 -5.55 8.30
CA GLY A 328 19.91 -4.63 9.35
C GLY A 328 21.40 -4.35 9.27
N PHE A 329 22.21 -5.40 9.05
CA PHE A 329 23.65 -5.25 8.84
C PHE A 329 23.97 -4.43 7.58
N LEU A 330 23.37 -4.77 6.43
CA LEU A 330 23.58 -4.04 5.18
C LEU A 330 23.15 -2.57 5.29
N ALA A 331 22.05 -2.31 5.99
CA ALA A 331 21.54 -0.96 6.23
C ALA A 331 22.53 -0.09 7.00
N ILE A 332 23.15 -0.64 8.06
CA ILE A 332 24.18 0.05 8.84
C ILE A 332 25.40 0.35 7.97
N GLN A 333 25.93 -0.66 7.26
CA GLN A 333 27.12 -0.50 6.42
C GLN A 333 26.90 0.51 5.27
N LEU A 334 25.69 0.54 4.72
CA LEU A 334 25.32 1.46 3.63
C LEU A 334 24.70 2.77 4.12
N GLY A 335 24.59 3.01 5.43
CA GLY A 335 23.97 4.22 5.98
C GLY A 335 22.56 4.49 5.46
N VAL A 336 21.76 3.43 5.25
CA VAL A 336 20.36 3.51 4.83
C VAL A 336 19.46 2.89 5.90
N ILE A 337 18.14 3.00 5.74
CA ILE A 337 17.18 2.35 6.64
C ILE A 337 16.79 0.96 6.11
N PRO A 338 16.43 -0.01 6.96
CA PRO A 338 16.00 -1.34 6.52
C PRO A 338 14.86 -1.33 5.49
N SER A 339 13.95 -0.35 5.58
CA SER A 339 12.84 -0.19 4.64
C SER A 339 13.25 0.36 3.26
N ASP A 340 14.52 0.74 3.06
CA ASP A 340 15.05 1.07 1.73
C ASP A 340 15.44 -0.21 0.93
N PHE A 341 15.43 -1.39 1.57
CA PHE A 341 15.60 -2.68 0.90
C PHE A 341 14.27 -3.28 0.51
N SER A 342 14.26 -3.93 -0.63
CA SER A 342 13.11 -4.65 -1.18
C SER A 342 13.55 -6.01 -1.71
N TYR A 343 12.65 -6.99 -1.62
CA TYR A 343 12.86 -8.40 -1.96
C TYR A 343 11.53 -9.04 -2.32
N ALA A 344 11.56 -10.12 -3.11
CA ALA A 344 10.34 -10.78 -3.58
C ALA A 344 9.73 -11.76 -2.54
N GLY A 345 10.55 -12.28 -1.62
CA GLY A 345 10.08 -13.12 -0.53
C GLY A 345 11.17 -13.47 0.49
N LEU A 346 10.75 -14.02 1.62
CA LEU A 346 11.67 -14.53 2.65
C LEU A 346 12.12 -15.95 2.30
N LYS A 347 13.39 -16.26 2.57
CA LYS A 347 13.97 -17.59 2.40
C LYS A 347 14.44 -18.15 3.75
N ASP A 348 14.59 -19.46 3.84
CA ASP A 348 15.01 -20.17 5.05
C ASP A 348 16.29 -19.60 5.68
N LYS A 349 16.33 -19.55 7.03
CA LYS A 349 17.55 -19.24 7.79
C LYS A 349 18.59 -20.34 7.61
N LYS A 350 18.23 -21.58 7.97
CA LYS A 350 19.11 -22.75 8.01
C LYS A 350 19.28 -23.35 6.60
N ALA A 351 19.89 -22.57 5.72
CA ALA A 351 20.09 -22.85 4.31
C ALA A 351 21.20 -21.96 3.73
N ILE A 352 21.70 -22.31 2.54
CA ILE A 352 22.35 -21.36 1.64
C ILE A 352 21.28 -20.84 0.69
N THR A 353 21.05 -19.53 0.64
CA THR A 353 19.96 -18.97 -0.16
C THR A 353 20.46 -17.90 -1.11
N TYR A 354 20.02 -17.92 -2.36
CA TYR A 354 20.24 -16.90 -3.37
C TYR A 354 18.91 -16.22 -3.70
N GLN A 355 18.86 -14.90 -3.58
CA GLN A 355 17.65 -14.13 -3.88
C GLN A 355 17.96 -12.77 -4.48
N SER A 356 17.02 -12.26 -5.28
CA SER A 356 17.11 -10.90 -5.79
C SER A 356 16.76 -9.90 -4.69
N MET A 357 17.52 -8.81 -4.65
CA MET A 357 17.32 -7.69 -3.75
C MET A 357 17.49 -6.38 -4.50
N VAL A 358 16.75 -5.36 -4.08
CA VAL A 358 16.94 -3.99 -4.55
C VAL A 358 17.06 -3.06 -3.36
N VAL A 359 18.06 -2.19 -3.38
CA VAL A 359 18.28 -1.15 -2.38
C VAL A 359 18.15 0.24 -3.01
N ARG A 360 17.42 1.13 -2.34
CA ARG A 360 17.24 2.53 -2.75
C ARG A 360 18.35 3.42 -2.19
N LYS A 361 18.72 4.47 -2.92
CA LYS A 361 19.73 5.51 -2.55
C LYS A 361 21.17 5.01 -2.44
N VAL A 362 21.46 3.83 -2.99
CA VAL A 362 22.79 3.23 -3.01
C VAL A 362 23.16 2.98 -4.46
N THR A 363 24.37 3.38 -4.86
CA THR A 363 24.90 3.10 -6.21
C THR A 363 25.60 1.73 -6.24
N PRO A 364 25.75 1.10 -7.42
CA PRO A 364 26.48 -0.16 -7.57
C PRO A 364 27.89 -0.14 -6.96
N GLU A 365 28.62 0.97 -7.12
CA GLU A 365 29.99 1.12 -6.64
C GLU A 365 30.06 1.10 -5.11
N ARG A 366 29.08 1.75 -4.47
CA ARG A 366 28.98 1.80 -3.01
C ARG A 366 28.68 0.43 -2.40
N LEU A 367 27.91 -0.39 -3.10
CA LEU A 367 27.65 -1.77 -2.67
C LEU A 367 28.92 -2.63 -2.80
N LYS A 368 29.71 -2.43 -3.85
CA LYS A 368 31.00 -3.12 -4.03
C LYS A 368 32.04 -2.74 -2.97
N THR A 369 32.08 -1.49 -2.52
CA THR A 369 33.03 -1.07 -1.46
C THR A 369 32.87 -1.80 -0.12
N ILE A 370 31.70 -2.37 0.16
CA ILE A 370 31.44 -3.11 1.41
C ILE A 370 31.46 -4.63 1.23
N GLU A 371 31.84 -5.14 0.06
CA GLU A 371 31.79 -6.57 -0.27
C GLU A 371 32.59 -7.44 0.72
N GLU A 372 33.76 -6.97 1.14
CA GLU A 372 34.60 -7.68 2.12
C GLU A 372 33.95 -7.71 3.52
N GLU A 373 33.25 -6.65 3.93
CA GLU A 373 32.51 -6.64 5.20
C GLU A 373 31.28 -7.57 5.15
N ILE A 374 30.64 -7.66 3.99
CA ILE A 374 29.53 -8.59 3.75
C ILE A 374 30.01 -10.04 3.89
N LYS A 375 31.17 -10.38 3.32
CA LYS A 375 31.79 -11.72 3.41
C LYS A 375 32.02 -12.16 4.85
N LYS A 376 32.50 -11.26 5.71
CA LYS A 376 32.72 -11.54 7.14
C LYS A 376 31.44 -11.99 7.87
N LYS A 377 30.26 -11.60 7.39
CA LYS A 377 28.96 -11.95 7.96
C LYS A 377 28.28 -13.13 7.25
N ARG A 378 29.04 -13.96 6.52
CA ARG A 378 28.55 -15.15 5.77
C ARG A 378 27.51 -14.78 4.71
N MET A 379 27.71 -13.64 4.07
CA MET A 379 26.93 -13.18 2.94
C MET A 379 27.85 -12.94 1.75
N ASN A 380 27.29 -13.02 0.54
CA ASN A 380 27.96 -12.57 -0.67
C ASN A 380 26.96 -11.81 -1.54
N VAL A 381 27.48 -10.89 -2.35
CA VAL A 381 26.68 -10.09 -3.27
C VAL A 381 27.17 -10.33 -4.70
N PHE A 382 26.24 -10.60 -5.60
CA PHE A 382 26.52 -10.84 -7.03
C PHE A 382 25.60 -10.00 -7.93
N ASN A 383 25.87 -9.97 -9.23
CA ASN A 383 25.00 -9.38 -10.26
C ASN A 383 24.53 -7.95 -9.96
N VAL A 384 25.43 -7.10 -9.44
CA VAL A 384 25.12 -5.72 -9.03
C VAL A 384 24.89 -4.84 -10.25
N ARG A 385 23.73 -4.21 -10.33
CA ARG A 385 23.36 -3.31 -11.44
C ARG A 385 22.38 -2.23 -11.00
N SER A 386 22.37 -1.11 -11.71
CA SER A 386 21.34 -0.09 -11.53
C SER A 386 20.01 -0.54 -12.15
N VAL A 387 18.90 -0.19 -11.50
CA VAL A 387 17.53 -0.45 -11.97
C VAL A 387 16.64 0.78 -11.74
N ASP A 388 15.47 0.80 -12.36
CA ASP A 388 14.54 1.94 -12.27
C ASP A 388 13.53 1.85 -11.12
N ASP A 389 13.28 0.65 -10.58
CA ASP A 389 12.26 0.42 -9.55
C ASP A 389 12.70 -0.62 -8.51
N SER A 390 11.98 -0.62 -7.39
CA SER A 390 12.05 -1.59 -6.30
C SER A 390 11.41 -2.93 -6.64
N LEU A 391 11.76 -3.97 -5.87
CA LEU A 391 11.07 -5.26 -5.91
C LEU A 391 9.81 -5.22 -5.04
N ARG A 392 8.76 -5.92 -5.46
CA ARG A 392 7.53 -6.12 -4.70
C ARG A 392 7.45 -7.57 -4.19
N LEU A 393 6.79 -7.75 -3.05
CA LEU A 393 6.52 -9.07 -2.52
C LEU A 393 5.70 -9.89 -3.52
N GLY A 394 6.12 -11.14 -3.76
CA GLY A 394 5.50 -12.04 -4.73
C GLY A 394 6.03 -11.92 -6.17
N GLN A 395 6.96 -11.00 -6.46
CA GLN A 395 7.61 -10.88 -7.78
C GLN A 395 8.67 -11.97 -8.02
N LEU A 396 8.25 -13.23 -7.98
CA LEU A 396 9.08 -14.40 -8.25
C LEU A 396 8.20 -15.53 -8.80
N LYS A 397 8.74 -16.37 -9.69
CA LYS A 397 8.01 -17.54 -10.20
C LYS A 397 8.05 -18.72 -9.23
N GLY A 398 9.15 -18.86 -8.48
CA GLY A 398 9.30 -19.93 -7.51
C GLY A 398 10.68 -19.96 -6.89
N ASN A 399 11.00 -21.11 -6.30
CA ASN A 399 12.31 -21.40 -5.75
C ASN A 399 12.77 -22.76 -6.29
N HIS A 400 14.02 -22.83 -6.69
CA HIS A 400 14.71 -24.07 -6.96
C HIS A 400 15.39 -24.55 -5.69
N PHE A 401 15.21 -25.83 -5.36
CA PHE A 401 15.75 -26.43 -4.15
C PHE A 401 16.75 -27.53 -4.53
N GLU A 402 17.95 -27.45 -3.99
CA GLU A 402 18.90 -28.56 -3.97
C GLU A 402 18.97 -29.07 -2.53
N ILE A 403 18.57 -30.33 -2.33
CA ILE A 403 18.39 -30.92 -1.02
C ILE A 403 19.28 -32.15 -0.90
N ILE A 404 20.17 -32.15 0.08
CA ILE A 404 20.95 -33.32 0.47
C ILE A 404 20.30 -33.95 1.69
N ILE A 405 19.87 -35.20 1.53
CA ILE A 405 19.33 -36.02 2.63
C ILE A 405 20.45 -36.91 3.15
N ARG A 406 20.82 -36.77 4.43
CA ARG A 406 21.89 -37.53 5.08
C ARG A 406 21.31 -38.67 5.92
N ASN A 407 22.17 -39.63 6.28
CA ASN A 407 21.84 -40.73 7.20
C ASN A 407 20.60 -41.53 6.76
N LEU A 408 20.55 -41.90 5.48
CA LEU A 408 19.44 -42.66 4.91
C LEU A 408 19.34 -44.04 5.56
N ARG A 409 18.13 -44.43 5.96
CA ARG A 409 17.81 -45.72 6.59
C ARG A 409 16.44 -46.20 6.14
N ASN A 410 16.26 -47.51 6.06
CA ASN A 410 14.94 -48.10 5.86
C ASN A 410 14.04 -47.85 7.08
N GLN A 411 12.72 -47.98 6.87
CA GLN A 411 11.80 -48.09 8.00
C GLN A 411 12.12 -49.36 8.82
N PRO A 412 11.83 -49.37 10.13
CA PRO A 412 11.93 -50.58 10.94
C PRO A 412 11.15 -51.73 10.28
N ASN A 413 11.76 -52.90 10.16
CA ASN A 413 11.20 -54.12 9.55
C ASN A 413 11.06 -54.12 8.01
N ASP A 414 11.67 -53.18 7.28
CA ASP A 414 11.74 -53.23 5.81
C ASP A 414 13.08 -53.83 5.35
N SER A 415 13.02 -55.05 4.81
CA SER A 415 14.17 -55.79 4.27
C SER A 415 14.51 -55.40 2.83
N ALA A 416 13.75 -54.51 2.20
CA ALA A 416 13.99 -54.10 0.82
C ALA A 416 15.29 -53.29 0.67
N ASN A 417 15.81 -53.22 -0.56
CA ASN A 417 17.00 -52.44 -0.85
C ASN A 417 16.70 -50.93 -0.71
N LEU A 418 17.44 -50.25 0.17
CA LEU A 418 17.26 -48.81 0.44
C LEU A 418 17.37 -47.94 -0.82
N ARG A 419 18.27 -48.28 -1.75
CA ARG A 419 18.46 -47.52 -2.99
C ARG A 419 17.21 -47.59 -3.86
N GLU A 420 16.60 -48.77 -3.97
CA GLU A 420 15.38 -48.97 -4.76
C GLU A 420 14.21 -48.20 -4.13
N ARG A 421 14.05 -48.26 -2.80
CA ARG A 421 13.04 -47.48 -2.05
C ARG A 421 13.17 -45.97 -2.30
N VAL A 422 14.39 -45.45 -2.33
CA VAL A 422 14.64 -44.02 -2.58
C VAL A 422 14.28 -43.66 -4.02
N LEU A 423 14.69 -44.48 -5.00
CA LEU A 423 14.39 -44.23 -6.41
C LEU A 423 12.88 -44.29 -6.69
N GLU A 424 12.18 -45.26 -6.11
CA GLU A 424 10.72 -45.38 -6.22
C GLU A 424 10.00 -44.16 -5.63
N ALA A 425 10.43 -43.67 -4.46
CA ALA A 425 9.90 -42.46 -3.87
C ALA A 425 10.13 -41.22 -4.74
N ILE A 426 11.33 -41.05 -5.30
CA ILE A 426 11.67 -39.91 -6.17
C ILE A 426 10.83 -39.94 -7.45
N GLU A 427 10.69 -41.12 -8.07
CA GLU A 427 9.91 -41.27 -9.30
C GLU A 427 8.42 -41.03 -9.05
N ASN A 428 7.89 -41.47 -7.90
CA ASN A 428 6.53 -41.14 -7.48
C ASN A 428 6.32 -39.62 -7.35
N VAL A 429 7.24 -38.90 -6.69
CA VAL A 429 7.14 -37.44 -6.55
C VAL A 429 7.25 -36.73 -7.90
N LYS A 430 8.11 -37.22 -8.80
CA LYS A 430 8.27 -36.65 -10.14
C LYS A 430 7.01 -36.80 -11.00
N ASN A 431 6.36 -37.97 -10.96
CA ASN A 431 5.22 -38.27 -11.82
C ASN A 431 3.87 -37.82 -11.23
N LYS A 432 3.70 -37.93 -9.91
CA LYS A 432 2.44 -37.65 -9.21
C LYS A 432 2.48 -36.33 -8.44
N GLY A 433 3.65 -35.73 -8.23
CA GLY A 433 3.82 -34.59 -7.37
C GLY A 433 3.76 -34.96 -5.88
N PHE A 434 3.35 -34.00 -5.05
CA PHE A 434 3.16 -34.17 -3.62
C PHE A 434 1.96 -33.34 -3.16
N VAL A 435 1.39 -33.67 -2.00
CA VAL A 435 0.28 -32.91 -1.43
C VAL A 435 0.80 -31.57 -0.87
N ASN A 436 0.23 -30.47 -1.33
CA ASN A 436 0.66 -29.11 -0.98
C ASN A 436 0.16 -28.68 0.42
N TYR A 437 0.61 -29.38 1.46
CA TYR A 437 0.28 -29.06 2.85
C TYR A 437 1.01 -27.81 3.35
N TYR A 438 0.37 -27.09 4.28
CA TYR A 438 1.08 -26.14 5.14
C TYR A 438 1.94 -26.92 6.13
N GLY A 439 3.26 -26.74 6.07
CA GLY A 439 4.19 -27.42 6.98
C GLY A 439 4.18 -26.84 8.41
N PRO A 440 4.80 -27.54 9.40
CA PRO A 440 4.81 -27.14 10.81
C PRO A 440 5.32 -25.71 11.06
N GLN A 441 6.22 -25.19 10.21
CA GLN A 441 6.72 -23.82 10.28
C GLN A 441 5.61 -22.77 10.23
N ARG A 442 4.48 -23.06 9.57
CA ARG A 442 3.31 -22.16 9.49
C ARG A 442 2.52 -22.09 10.80
N PHE A 443 2.62 -23.14 11.62
CA PHE A 443 1.92 -23.26 12.89
C PHE A 443 2.76 -22.81 14.09
N GLY A 444 3.99 -22.34 13.83
CA GLY A 444 4.95 -21.93 14.86
C GLY A 444 5.77 -23.11 15.43
N LYS A 445 6.69 -22.80 16.35
CA LYS A 445 7.53 -23.78 17.05
C LYS A 445 6.99 -24.14 18.44
N GLY A 446 5.82 -23.63 18.81
CA GLY A 446 5.23 -23.89 20.11
C GLY A 446 4.85 -25.37 20.22
N LYS A 447 5.27 -26.03 21.31
CA LYS A 447 4.95 -27.44 21.53
C LYS A 447 3.55 -27.58 22.11
N LYS A 448 3.13 -26.63 22.95
CA LYS A 448 1.83 -26.67 23.63
C LYS A 448 0.70 -26.08 22.80
N ILE A 449 0.93 -24.89 22.23
CA ILE A 449 -0.09 -24.15 21.48
C ILE A 449 0.44 -23.86 20.08
N GLN A 450 -0.31 -24.35 19.09
CA GLN A 450 -0.13 -24.02 17.69
C GLN A 450 -0.94 -22.76 17.33
N THR A 451 -0.47 -22.02 16.32
CA THR A 451 -1.06 -20.71 15.95
C THR A 451 -2.48 -20.81 15.39
N ASP A 452 -2.87 -21.96 14.85
CA ASP A 452 -4.22 -22.26 14.39
C ASP A 452 -5.24 -22.23 15.52
N ARG A 453 -4.90 -22.72 16.72
CA ARG A 453 -5.81 -22.66 17.89
C ARG A 453 -6.07 -21.24 18.34
N ILE A 454 -5.05 -20.37 18.25
CA ILE A 454 -5.19 -18.93 18.47
C ILE A 454 -6.12 -18.34 17.38
N GLY A 455 -5.86 -18.68 16.11
CA GLY A 455 -6.71 -18.28 14.99
C GLY A 455 -8.18 -18.69 15.14
N LEU A 456 -8.44 -19.89 15.62
CA LEU A 456 -9.79 -20.40 15.90
C LEU A 456 -10.47 -19.60 17.01
N ALA A 457 -9.78 -19.29 18.10
CA ALA A 457 -10.32 -18.44 19.17
C ALA A 457 -10.69 -17.05 18.66
N LEU A 458 -9.84 -16.44 17.82
CA LEU A 458 -10.13 -15.15 17.17
C LEU A 458 -11.37 -15.22 16.27
N LEU A 459 -11.49 -16.30 15.47
CA LEU A 459 -12.65 -16.51 14.59
C LEU A 459 -13.96 -16.69 15.36
N LYS A 460 -13.90 -17.30 16.55
CA LYS A 460 -15.04 -17.44 17.46
C LYS A 460 -15.32 -16.18 18.30
N ASN A 461 -14.56 -15.10 18.07
CA ASN A 461 -14.59 -13.88 18.88
C ASN A 461 -14.26 -14.10 20.37
N GLU A 462 -13.57 -15.20 20.71
CA GLU A 462 -13.14 -15.54 22.06
C GLU A 462 -11.82 -14.80 22.39
N MET A 463 -11.86 -13.46 22.47
CA MET A 463 -10.67 -12.61 22.49
C MET A 463 -9.78 -12.80 23.72
N VAL A 464 -10.37 -12.90 24.92
CA VAL A 464 -9.63 -13.18 26.16
C VAL A 464 -8.89 -14.51 26.07
N LYS A 465 -9.54 -15.53 25.48
CA LYS A 465 -8.93 -16.84 25.26
C LYS A 465 -7.80 -16.76 24.23
N ALA A 466 -7.95 -16.01 23.15
CA ALA A 466 -6.89 -15.82 22.17
C ALA A 466 -5.62 -15.20 22.78
N ILE A 467 -5.78 -14.20 23.66
CA ILE A 467 -4.68 -13.59 24.42
C ILE A 467 -4.02 -14.61 25.37
N LYS A 468 -4.82 -15.35 26.14
CA LYS A 468 -4.31 -16.39 27.05
C LYS A 468 -3.57 -17.50 26.31
N LEU A 469 -4.08 -17.92 25.15
CA LEU A 469 -3.42 -18.89 24.27
C LEU A 469 -2.10 -18.34 23.71
N PHE A 470 -2.05 -17.08 23.28
CA PHE A 470 -0.83 -16.43 22.80
C PHE A 470 0.25 -16.29 23.89
N LEU A 471 -0.18 -15.98 25.13
CA LEU A 471 0.68 -15.87 26.31
C LEU A 471 0.88 -17.21 27.03
N THR A 472 0.51 -18.34 26.43
CA THR A 472 0.77 -19.65 27.04
C THR A 472 2.28 -19.95 27.08
N PRO A 473 2.83 -20.32 28.25
CA PRO A 473 4.25 -20.65 28.41
C PRO A 473 4.57 -22.05 27.89
N GLU A 474 5.75 -22.20 27.30
CA GLU A 474 6.36 -23.49 26.98
C GLU A 474 7.05 -24.09 28.21
N ASP A 475 7.57 -25.32 28.09
CA ASP A 475 8.25 -26.03 29.18
C ASP A 475 9.68 -25.54 29.49
N ALA A 476 10.18 -24.56 28.74
CA ALA A 476 11.53 -24.02 28.95
C ALA A 476 11.58 -23.07 30.16
N ASP A 477 12.62 -23.18 30.99
CA ASP A 477 12.86 -22.24 32.09
C ASP A 477 13.65 -21.01 31.61
N ASP A 478 12.95 -20.08 30.96
CA ASP A 478 13.53 -18.84 30.46
C ASP A 478 12.69 -17.62 30.90
N PRO A 479 13.24 -16.40 30.89
CA PRO A 479 12.53 -15.22 31.40
C PRO A 479 11.21 -14.92 30.66
N VAL A 480 11.09 -15.31 29.38
CA VAL A 480 9.84 -15.14 28.62
C VAL A 480 8.76 -16.05 29.19
N ASN A 481 9.10 -17.32 29.42
CA ASN A 481 8.17 -18.28 30.00
C ASN A 481 7.82 -17.97 31.46
N LYS A 482 8.74 -17.38 32.24
CA LYS A 482 8.46 -16.88 33.59
C LYS A 482 7.44 -15.73 33.55
N ALA A 483 7.62 -14.75 32.67
CA ALA A 483 6.66 -13.65 32.49
C ALA A 483 5.28 -14.17 32.05
N LYS A 484 5.25 -15.08 31.07
CA LYS A 484 4.00 -15.73 30.60
C LYS A 484 3.27 -16.49 31.70
N LYS A 485 3.98 -17.25 32.54
CA LYS A 485 3.41 -17.95 33.71
C LYS A 485 2.81 -16.94 34.70
N TYR A 486 3.52 -15.86 34.99
CA TYR A 486 3.04 -14.80 35.88
C TYR A 486 1.72 -14.20 35.36
N PHE A 487 1.65 -13.84 34.08
CA PHE A 487 0.42 -13.31 33.48
C PHE A 487 -0.77 -14.26 33.63
N LEU A 488 -0.58 -15.56 33.38
CA LEU A 488 -1.68 -16.53 33.49
C LEU A 488 -2.15 -16.75 34.94
N GLN A 489 -1.32 -16.45 35.94
CA GLN A 489 -1.66 -16.59 37.35
C GLN A 489 -2.31 -15.33 37.93
N THR A 490 -1.87 -14.15 37.49
CA THR A 490 -2.24 -12.88 38.12
C THR A 490 -3.11 -11.98 37.24
N GLU A 491 -3.13 -12.22 35.93
CA GLU A 491 -3.69 -11.33 34.90
C GLU A 491 -3.15 -9.88 34.96
N ASP A 492 -2.04 -9.66 35.67
CA ASP A 492 -1.40 -8.35 35.79
C ASP A 492 -0.51 -8.07 34.57
N ALA A 493 -1.06 -7.28 33.63
CA ALA A 493 -0.35 -6.85 32.43
C ALA A 493 0.90 -5.99 32.74
N LYS A 494 0.87 -5.16 33.80
CA LYS A 494 1.97 -4.24 34.13
C LYS A 494 3.16 -4.98 34.74
N GLY A 495 2.89 -5.85 35.71
CA GLY A 495 3.91 -6.73 36.29
C GLY A 495 4.51 -7.66 35.23
N THR A 496 3.67 -8.22 34.35
CA THR A 496 4.13 -9.06 33.25
C THR A 496 5.04 -8.29 32.27
N LEU A 497 4.66 -7.06 31.89
CA LEU A 497 5.45 -6.23 30.98
C LEU A 497 6.85 -5.93 31.54
N SER A 498 6.95 -5.77 32.87
CA SER A 498 8.22 -5.54 33.56
C SER A 498 9.12 -6.79 33.56
N LEU A 499 8.53 -7.98 33.59
CA LEU A 499 9.25 -9.26 33.51
C LEU A 499 9.57 -9.68 32.06
N MET A 500 8.85 -9.14 31.08
CA MET A 500 8.96 -9.56 29.67
C MET A 500 10.21 -8.96 29.01
N PRO A 501 11.14 -9.78 28.46
CA PRO A 501 12.36 -9.28 27.83
C PRO A 501 12.12 -8.35 26.64
N GLU A 502 12.96 -7.33 26.46
CA GLU A 502 12.82 -6.28 25.43
C GLU A 502 12.76 -6.81 24.00
N PHE A 503 13.48 -7.90 23.71
CA PHE A 503 13.49 -8.52 22.38
C PHE A 503 12.16 -9.20 22.00
N ARG A 504 11.21 -9.35 22.93
CA ARG A 504 9.86 -9.89 22.70
C ARG A 504 8.87 -8.77 22.36
N VAL A 505 9.11 -8.09 21.26
CA VAL A 505 8.38 -6.88 20.84
C VAL A 505 6.87 -7.11 20.75
N ARG A 506 6.42 -8.25 20.23
CA ARG A 506 4.97 -8.55 20.08
C ARG A 506 4.30 -8.73 21.42
N GLU A 507 4.88 -9.58 22.28
CA GLU A 507 4.37 -9.85 23.61
C GLU A 507 4.33 -8.56 24.45
N ARG A 508 5.37 -7.73 24.35
CA ARG A 508 5.42 -6.43 25.04
C ARG A 508 4.35 -5.45 24.54
N ALA A 509 4.21 -5.27 23.22
CA ALA A 509 3.20 -4.39 22.66
C ALA A 509 1.77 -4.81 23.05
N LEU A 510 1.52 -6.13 23.11
CA LEU A 510 0.25 -6.68 23.59
C LEU A 510 0.00 -6.31 25.06
N LEU A 511 0.99 -6.52 25.93
CA LEU A 511 0.91 -6.24 27.36
C LEU A 511 0.77 -4.74 27.67
N GLU A 512 1.45 -3.88 26.90
CA GLU A 512 1.30 -2.42 27.00
C GLU A 512 -0.15 -2.00 26.72
N SER A 513 -0.77 -2.61 25.71
CA SER A 513 -2.16 -2.31 25.37
C SER A 513 -3.13 -2.88 26.40
N LEU A 514 -2.91 -4.11 26.88
CA LEU A 514 -3.70 -4.70 27.97
C LEU A 514 -3.58 -3.90 29.27
N HIS A 515 -2.42 -3.32 29.57
CA HIS A 515 -2.26 -2.42 30.70
C HIS A 515 -3.11 -1.16 30.57
N ARG A 516 -3.25 -0.63 29.34
CA ARG A 516 -4.01 0.59 29.06
C ARG A 516 -5.53 0.38 29.05
N PHE A 517 -5.99 -0.73 28.47
CA PHE A 517 -7.41 -0.98 28.23
C PHE A 517 -8.02 -2.07 29.13
N GLY A 518 -7.20 -2.76 29.93
CA GLY A 518 -7.62 -3.87 30.78
C GLY A 518 -7.74 -5.21 30.04
N VAL A 519 -7.89 -6.29 30.80
CA VAL A 519 -8.10 -7.65 30.30
C VAL A 519 -9.61 -7.93 30.18
N THR A 520 -10.33 -7.05 29.48
CA THR A 520 -11.74 -7.27 29.08
C THR A 520 -11.81 -7.73 27.64
N GLU A 521 -13.00 -8.11 27.14
CA GLU A 521 -13.15 -8.46 25.72
C GLU A 521 -12.73 -7.29 24.81
N GLU A 522 -13.21 -6.07 25.09
CA GLU A 522 -12.87 -4.87 24.34
C GLU A 522 -11.38 -4.52 24.47
N GLY A 523 -10.81 -4.65 25.67
CA GLY A 523 -9.40 -4.43 25.90
C GLY A 523 -8.52 -5.41 25.13
N CYS A 524 -8.92 -6.68 25.06
CA CYS A 524 -8.24 -7.69 24.24
C CYS A 524 -8.35 -7.40 22.74
N VAL A 525 -9.50 -6.91 22.25
CA VAL A 525 -9.67 -6.47 20.85
C VAL A 525 -8.72 -5.33 20.50
N GLN A 526 -8.65 -4.32 21.38
CA GLN A 526 -7.71 -3.22 21.19
C GLN A 526 -6.26 -3.75 21.21
N ALA A 527 -5.90 -4.55 22.20
CA ALA A 527 -4.57 -5.12 22.32
C ALA A 527 -4.12 -5.91 21.10
N TRP A 528 -5.00 -6.76 20.56
CA TRP A 528 -4.69 -7.54 19.37
C TRP A 528 -4.45 -6.65 18.14
N SER A 529 -5.19 -5.55 18.02
CA SER A 529 -5.10 -4.60 16.90
C SER A 529 -3.78 -3.81 16.88
N PHE A 530 -3.13 -3.63 18.03
CA PHE A 530 -1.85 -2.92 18.15
C PHE A 530 -0.60 -3.82 17.98
N CYS A 531 -0.76 -5.14 17.78
CA CYS A 531 0.35 -6.09 17.70
C CYS A 531 1.14 -5.95 16.37
N PRO A 532 2.43 -5.55 16.36
CA PRO A 532 3.12 -5.07 15.15
C PRO A 532 3.47 -6.08 14.04
N CYS A 533 3.14 -7.37 14.15
CA CYS A 533 3.53 -8.36 13.12
C CYS A 533 2.51 -9.48 12.89
N LEU A 534 1.28 -9.32 13.35
CA LEU A 534 0.22 -10.05 12.69
C LEU A 534 -0.07 -9.22 11.45
N ASP A 535 0.37 -9.69 10.29
CA ASP A 535 -0.40 -9.45 9.08
C ASP A 535 -1.81 -9.91 9.41
N THR A 536 -2.61 -9.00 9.97
CA THR A 536 -4.02 -9.18 10.19
C THR A 536 -4.59 -9.14 8.78
N THR A 537 -4.46 -10.27 8.07
CA THR A 537 -5.36 -10.63 6.98
C THR A 537 -6.82 -10.61 7.46
N PHE A 538 -7.05 -10.55 8.78
CA PHE A 538 -8.33 -10.26 9.42
C PHE A 538 -8.69 -8.77 9.62
N SER A 539 -7.81 -7.81 9.30
CA SER A 539 -8.12 -6.36 9.39
C SER A 539 -8.49 -5.73 8.03
N THR A 540 -9.01 -6.52 7.10
CA THR A 540 -9.70 -6.00 5.91
C THR A 540 -10.85 -6.92 5.49
N ARG A 541 -11.92 -6.92 6.30
CA ARG A 541 -13.31 -7.11 5.87
C ARG A 541 -14.21 -6.91 7.10
N ARG A 542 -14.36 -5.65 7.53
CA ARG A 542 -15.70 -5.24 7.98
C ARG A 542 -16.57 -5.38 6.74
N THR A 543 -17.33 -6.47 6.72
CA THR A 543 -18.35 -6.75 5.71
C THR A 543 -19.26 -5.54 5.59
N LYS A 544 -19.63 -5.31 4.33
CA LYS A 544 -20.57 -4.32 3.85
C LYS A 544 -21.94 -4.46 4.51
#